data_AF-X5XBD7-F1
#
_entry.id   AF-X5XBD7-F1
#
_cell.length_a   1.000
_cell.length_b   1.000
_cell.length_c   1.000
_cell.angle_alpha   90.00
_cell.angle_beta   90.00
_cell.angle_gamma   90.00
#
_symmetry.space_group_name_H-M   'P 1'
#
loop_
_entity.id
_entity.type
_entity.pdbx_description
1 polymer ?
#
loop_
_entity_poly.entity_id
_entity_poly.type
_entity_poly.pdbx_seq_one_letter_code
_entity_poly.pdbx_strand_id
1 'polypeptide(L)'
;MRIVLCTAFLGLAAASLSPASAAADDCGDSAALVQQAYPKAQKSADGASFTLEPHTSIAQTLWDGDAPFGVVCKIWPAHDDLLLVAVPLIDSSQSSDDGHFGDVELLVVDRKTRQVRQRLLQPGLMTDDAVGIREIDFDTGRYRLAPDVSAFGLRIDMANHSQPNPYSETDLRLYALDGGALRLVLDGIIVAGFGGEGDTNCAGSFQSNRVSLAMSPARHHGYHDITVFERLDTDNPSVDKNGECQSHPGRSMKRTYRLRYDGRRYQFPAGLKALEPE
;
A
#
# COMPACT_ATOMS: atom_id res chain seq x y z
N MET A 1 -32.92 41.66 -39.10
CA MET A 1 -31.78 42.14 -38.28
C MET A 1 -31.91 41.48 -36.91
N ARG A 2 -30.81 40.89 -36.43
CA ARG A 2 -30.78 39.76 -35.49
C ARG A 2 -31.22 40.10 -34.05
N ILE A 3 -31.91 39.14 -33.45
CA ILE A 3 -32.24 38.99 -32.03
C ILE A 3 -30.94 38.86 -31.23
N VAL A 4 -30.80 39.60 -30.12
CA VAL A 4 -29.77 39.37 -29.11
C VAL A 4 -30.48 39.07 -27.79
N LEU A 5 -30.47 37.80 -27.41
CA LEU A 5 -30.97 37.31 -26.12
C LEU A 5 -29.76 37.15 -25.19
N CYS A 6 -29.74 37.87 -24.08
CA CYS A 6 -28.78 37.69 -22.99
C CYS A 6 -29.02 36.33 -22.32
N THR A 7 -28.07 35.41 -22.43
CA THR A 7 -28.02 34.20 -21.60
C THR A 7 -26.85 34.32 -20.62
N ALA A 8 -27.19 34.53 -19.35
CA ALA A 8 -26.27 34.40 -18.23
C ALA A 8 -25.94 32.91 -18.04
N PHE A 9 -24.67 32.53 -18.18
CA PHE A 9 -24.18 31.22 -17.78
C PHE A 9 -23.67 31.31 -16.35
N LEU A 10 -24.44 30.77 -15.39
CA LEU A 10 -23.92 30.40 -14.08
C LEU A 10 -22.99 29.20 -14.26
N GLY A 11 -21.69 29.41 -14.08
CA GLY A 11 -20.71 28.32 -14.00
C GLY A 11 -20.85 27.60 -12.67
N LEU A 12 -21.35 26.36 -12.69
CA LEU A 12 -21.25 25.46 -11.54
C LEU A 12 -19.79 25.04 -11.37
N ALA A 13 -19.18 25.42 -10.26
CA ALA A 13 -17.93 24.86 -9.80
C ALA A 13 -18.17 23.38 -9.42
N ALA A 14 -17.69 22.46 -10.25
CA ALA A 14 -17.64 21.05 -9.91
C ALA A 14 -16.48 20.84 -8.93
N ALA A 15 -16.79 20.81 -7.63
CA ALA A 15 -15.87 20.29 -6.63
C ALA A 15 -15.63 18.81 -6.95
N SER A 16 -14.44 18.49 -7.48
CA SER A 16 -13.98 17.13 -7.63
C SER A 16 -13.67 16.57 -6.24
N LEU A 17 -14.70 16.04 -5.58
CA LEU A 17 -14.53 15.13 -4.47
C LEU A 17 -13.88 13.85 -5.03
N SER A 18 -12.57 13.71 -4.83
CA SER A 18 -11.92 12.41 -4.95
C SER A 18 -12.64 11.45 -3.99
N PRO A 19 -13.15 10.30 -4.45
CA PRO A 19 -13.62 9.30 -3.52
C PRO A 19 -12.36 8.73 -2.86
N ALA A 20 -12.08 9.15 -1.62
CA ALA A 20 -11.34 8.32 -0.70
C ALA A 20 -12.14 7.02 -0.58
N SER A 21 -11.77 6.03 -1.39
CA SER A 21 -12.34 4.70 -1.26
C SER A 21 -11.66 4.09 -0.06
N ALA A 22 -12.19 4.36 1.14
CA ALA A 22 -11.94 3.47 2.26
C ALA A 22 -12.38 2.09 1.78
N ALA A 23 -11.42 1.23 1.46
CA ALA A 23 -11.72 -0.15 1.14
C ALA A 23 -12.47 -0.71 2.34
N ALA A 24 -13.73 -1.10 2.16
CA ALA A 24 -14.44 -1.85 3.18
C ALA A 24 -13.60 -3.12 3.41
N ASP A 25 -12.97 -3.24 4.58
CA ASP A 25 -12.19 -4.43 4.88
C ASP A 25 -13.13 -5.64 4.98
N ASP A 26 -12.62 -6.82 4.59
CA ASP A 26 -13.40 -8.06 4.64
C ASP A 26 -13.35 -8.70 6.04
N CYS A 27 -12.95 -7.98 7.09
CA CYS A 27 -12.62 -8.59 8.37
C CYS A 27 -13.83 -9.19 9.09
N GLY A 28 -15.01 -8.57 8.93
CA GLY A 28 -16.19 -8.93 9.71
C GLY A 28 -15.95 -8.65 11.20
N ASP A 29 -15.59 -9.67 11.97
CA ASP A 29 -15.28 -9.56 13.41
C ASP A 29 -13.77 -9.63 13.62
N SER A 30 -13.08 -8.49 13.42
CA SER A 30 -11.63 -8.38 13.56
C SER A 30 -11.16 -8.68 14.98
N ALA A 31 -11.92 -8.32 16.01
CA ALA A 31 -11.64 -8.68 17.40
C ALA A 31 -11.55 -10.19 17.60
N ALA A 32 -12.52 -10.96 17.10
CA ALA A 32 -12.47 -12.42 17.20
C ALA A 32 -11.28 -13.02 16.45
N LEU A 33 -10.93 -12.46 15.27
CA LEU A 33 -9.75 -12.89 14.51
C LEU A 33 -8.45 -12.65 15.31
N VAL A 34 -8.28 -11.45 15.87
CA VAL A 34 -7.11 -11.13 16.71
C VAL A 34 -7.07 -12.02 17.94
N GLN A 35 -8.18 -12.16 18.68
CA GLN A 35 -8.22 -12.99 19.89
C GLN A 35 -7.89 -14.46 19.59
N GLN A 36 -8.32 -14.98 18.45
CA GLN A 36 -8.01 -16.35 18.02
C GLN A 36 -6.55 -16.50 17.59
N ALA A 37 -6.00 -15.51 16.88
CA ALA A 37 -4.60 -15.51 16.44
C ALA A 37 -3.60 -15.28 17.58
N TYR A 38 -4.01 -14.52 18.60
CA TYR A 38 -3.23 -14.13 19.78
C TYR A 38 -4.03 -14.38 21.07
N PRO A 39 -4.13 -15.64 21.55
CA PRO A 39 -4.95 -15.98 22.72
C PRO A 39 -4.51 -15.32 24.03
N LYS A 40 -3.28 -14.79 24.08
CA LYS A 40 -2.72 -14.08 25.23
C LYS A 40 -2.94 -12.57 25.16
N ALA A 41 -3.42 -12.05 24.04
CA ALA A 41 -3.67 -10.63 23.88
C ALA A 41 -4.84 -10.22 24.80
N GLN A 42 -4.68 -9.11 25.49
CA GLN A 42 -5.70 -8.56 26.38
C GLN A 42 -6.39 -7.41 25.68
N LYS A 43 -7.73 -7.41 25.68
CA LYS A 43 -8.49 -6.32 25.08
C LYS A 43 -8.34 -5.05 25.93
N SER A 44 -8.13 -3.91 25.29
CA SER A 44 -8.13 -2.60 25.95
C SER A 44 -9.50 -2.29 26.57
N ALA A 45 -9.53 -1.34 27.52
CA ALA A 45 -10.75 -0.97 28.23
C ALA A 45 -11.82 -0.33 27.32
N ASP A 46 -11.39 0.46 26.33
CA ASP A 46 -12.25 1.02 25.28
C ASP A 46 -12.64 -0.01 24.21
N GLY A 47 -11.96 -1.16 24.20
CA GLY A 47 -12.15 -2.22 23.23
C GLY A 47 -11.62 -1.92 21.83
N ALA A 48 -10.88 -0.83 21.64
CA ALA A 48 -10.33 -0.41 20.34
C ALA A 48 -9.06 -1.17 19.93
N SER A 49 -8.33 -1.71 20.90
CA SER A 49 -7.07 -2.40 20.66
C SER A 49 -6.91 -3.66 21.53
N PHE A 50 -5.84 -4.39 21.26
CA PHE A 50 -5.33 -5.45 22.12
C PHE A 50 -3.89 -5.18 22.50
N THR A 51 -3.52 -5.55 23.72
CA THR A 51 -2.15 -5.48 24.22
C THR A 51 -1.54 -6.87 24.33
N LEU A 52 -0.27 -6.98 23.95
CA LEU A 52 0.57 -8.16 24.08
C LEU A 52 1.84 -7.76 24.83
N GLU A 53 2.14 -8.47 25.90
CA GLU A 53 3.37 -8.28 26.67
C GLU A 53 4.62 -8.46 25.78
N PRO A 54 5.65 -7.59 25.89
CA PRO A 54 5.81 -6.55 26.91
C PRO A 54 5.17 -5.19 26.58
N HIS A 55 5.01 -4.87 25.30
CA HIS A 55 4.74 -3.50 24.83
C HIS A 55 4.12 -3.46 23.43
N THR A 56 3.48 -4.54 22.99
CA THR A 56 2.89 -4.59 21.64
C THR A 56 1.41 -4.23 21.69
N SER A 57 1.00 -3.32 20.81
CA SER A 57 -0.39 -2.91 20.59
C SER A 57 -0.87 -3.37 19.21
N ILE A 58 -2.11 -3.86 19.16
CA ILE A 58 -2.82 -4.25 17.93
C ILE A 58 -4.13 -3.48 17.88
N ALA A 59 -4.24 -2.47 17.01
CA ALA A 59 -5.51 -1.75 16.84
C ALA A 59 -6.47 -2.53 15.93
N GLN A 60 -7.77 -2.49 16.23
CA GLN A 60 -8.77 -3.29 15.51
C GLN A 60 -9.29 -2.66 14.22
N THR A 61 -9.38 -1.33 14.16
CA THR A 61 -9.94 -0.58 13.04
C THR A 61 -9.13 0.69 12.79
N LEU A 62 -9.21 1.21 11.57
CA LEU A 62 -8.69 2.52 11.20
C LEU A 62 -9.66 3.61 11.73
N TRP A 63 -9.13 4.62 12.45
CA TRP A 63 -9.80 5.71 13.24
C TRP A 63 -10.38 5.30 14.62
N ASP A 64 -10.14 6.02 15.73
CA ASP A 64 -10.06 7.47 16.00
C ASP A 64 -8.71 7.89 16.66
N GLY A 65 -8.00 8.87 16.10
CA GLY A 65 -6.96 9.65 16.81
C GLY A 65 -5.56 9.05 16.98
N ASP A 66 -5.44 7.85 17.55
CA ASP A 66 -4.19 7.45 18.23
C ASP A 66 -3.40 6.29 17.58
N ALA A 67 -3.93 5.64 16.54
CA ALA A 67 -3.21 4.58 15.82
C ALA A 67 -3.51 4.64 14.31
N PRO A 68 -2.55 5.00 13.45
CA PRO A 68 -2.77 5.06 12.00
C PRO A 68 -2.91 3.67 11.35
N PHE A 69 -2.75 2.59 12.11
CA PHE A 69 -2.75 1.22 11.58
C PHE A 69 -3.76 0.34 12.31
N GLY A 70 -4.71 -0.23 11.57
CA GLY A 70 -5.63 -1.25 12.05
C GLY A 70 -5.38 -2.61 11.40
N VAL A 71 -6.03 -3.64 11.91
CA VAL A 71 -6.10 -4.95 11.23
C VAL A 71 -6.76 -4.79 9.87
N VAL A 72 -6.11 -5.31 8.82
CA VAL A 72 -6.64 -5.27 7.46
C VAL A 72 -6.93 -6.68 6.98
N CYS A 73 -8.09 -6.89 6.36
CA CYS A 73 -8.46 -8.19 5.83
C CYS A 73 -8.97 -8.13 4.40
N LYS A 74 -8.69 -9.20 3.64
CA LYS A 74 -9.16 -9.35 2.26
C LYS A 74 -9.43 -10.80 1.92
N ILE A 75 -10.59 -11.10 1.36
CA ILE A 75 -10.86 -12.43 0.80
C ILE A 75 -9.90 -12.65 -0.35
N TRP A 76 -9.22 -13.81 -0.38
CA TRP A 76 -8.25 -14.09 -1.44
C TRP A 76 -8.94 -14.66 -2.67
N PRO A 77 -9.06 -13.95 -3.81
CA PRO A 77 -9.86 -14.44 -4.94
C PRO A 77 -9.27 -15.69 -5.62
N ALA A 78 -7.99 -15.99 -5.41
CA ALA A 78 -7.35 -17.21 -5.90
C ALA A 78 -7.67 -18.44 -5.03
N HIS A 79 -8.07 -18.22 -3.77
CA HIS A 79 -8.43 -19.22 -2.77
C HIS A 79 -9.59 -18.66 -1.95
N ASP A 80 -10.81 -18.73 -2.50
CA ASP A 80 -11.97 -18.06 -1.93
C ASP A 80 -12.44 -18.64 -0.59
N ASP A 81 -11.89 -19.78 -0.17
CA ASP A 81 -12.01 -20.36 1.16
C ASP A 81 -11.08 -19.73 2.19
N LEU A 82 -10.15 -18.86 1.77
CA LEU A 82 -9.13 -18.22 2.60
C LEU A 82 -9.32 -16.70 2.71
N LEU A 83 -8.99 -16.18 3.89
CA LEU A 83 -8.95 -14.76 4.23
C LEU A 83 -7.50 -14.39 4.51
N LEU A 84 -7.03 -13.32 3.87
CA LEU A 84 -5.76 -12.68 4.18
C LEU A 84 -6.00 -11.70 5.33
N VAL A 85 -5.13 -11.69 6.33
CA VAL A 85 -5.18 -10.75 7.45
C VAL A 85 -3.78 -10.18 7.68
N ALA A 86 -3.64 -8.87 7.69
CA ALA A 86 -2.43 -8.17 8.09
C ALA A 86 -2.68 -7.59 9.48
N VAL A 87 -1.82 -7.95 10.42
CA VAL A 87 -1.91 -7.52 11.81
C VAL A 87 -0.68 -6.66 12.12
N PRO A 88 -0.83 -5.32 12.15
CA PRO A 88 0.22 -4.44 12.68
C PRO A 88 0.48 -4.77 14.15
N LEU A 89 1.75 -4.96 14.50
CA LEU A 89 2.25 -5.24 15.84
C LEU A 89 3.12 -4.05 16.26
N ILE A 90 2.50 -3.01 16.80
CA ILE A 90 3.16 -1.74 17.10
C ILE A 90 3.77 -1.78 18.50
N ASP A 91 5.05 -1.42 18.63
CA ASP A 91 5.72 -1.24 19.91
C ASP A 91 5.32 0.10 20.52
N SER A 92 4.38 0.06 21.48
CA SER A 92 3.85 1.25 22.15
C SER A 92 4.85 1.91 23.11
N SER A 93 6.00 1.29 23.39
CA SER A 93 7.04 1.88 24.24
C SER A 93 8.03 2.76 23.48
N GLN A 94 8.15 2.52 22.16
CA GLN A 94 9.05 3.24 21.27
C GLN A 94 8.32 4.18 20.30
N SER A 95 7.05 3.88 19.99
CA SER A 95 6.24 4.68 19.06
C SER A 95 5.72 5.96 19.71
N SER A 96 5.56 7.00 18.90
CA SER A 96 5.02 8.31 19.27
C SER A 96 4.28 8.94 18.09
N ASP A 97 3.72 10.13 18.26
CA ASP A 97 3.05 10.88 17.18
C ASP A 97 3.99 11.18 15.99
N ASP A 98 5.30 11.24 16.24
CA ASP A 98 6.31 11.59 15.24
C ASP A 98 6.93 10.37 14.52
N GLY A 99 6.55 9.15 14.90
CA GLY A 99 7.08 7.93 14.29
C GLY A 99 6.71 6.66 15.02
N HIS A 100 6.56 5.57 14.27
CA HIS A 100 6.12 4.27 14.75
C HIS A 100 7.25 3.26 14.69
N PHE A 101 7.21 2.26 15.57
CA PHE A 101 8.10 1.11 15.53
C PHE A 101 7.26 -0.15 15.59
N GLY A 102 7.48 -1.09 14.68
CA GLY A 102 6.73 -2.34 14.75
C GLY A 102 6.91 -3.27 13.57
N ASP A 103 6.25 -4.42 13.73
CA ASP A 103 6.20 -5.47 12.72
C ASP A 103 4.81 -5.53 12.10
N VAL A 104 4.66 -6.30 11.03
CA VAL A 104 3.35 -6.79 10.58
C VAL A 104 3.37 -8.31 10.49
N GLU A 105 2.38 -8.99 11.07
CA GLU A 105 2.18 -10.42 10.87
C GLU A 105 1.11 -10.65 9.81
N LEU A 106 1.48 -11.38 8.76
CA LEU A 106 0.55 -11.82 7.71
C LEU A 106 -0.02 -13.17 8.09
N LEU A 107 -1.34 -13.28 8.13
CA LEU A 107 -2.06 -14.52 8.41
C LEU A 107 -2.86 -14.94 7.18
N VAL A 108 -2.89 -16.25 6.93
CA VAL A 108 -3.87 -16.88 6.05
C VAL A 108 -4.83 -17.66 6.94
N VAL A 109 -6.10 -17.30 6.89
CA VAL A 109 -7.14 -17.81 7.77
C VAL A 109 -8.18 -18.57 6.96
N ASP A 110 -8.57 -19.75 7.43
CA ASP A 110 -9.70 -20.48 6.85
C ASP A 110 -11.01 -19.74 7.17
N ARG A 111 -11.77 -19.35 6.15
CA ARG A 111 -12.97 -18.50 6.34
C ARG A 111 -14.10 -19.17 7.10
N LYS A 112 -14.19 -20.51 7.05
CA LYS A 112 -15.29 -21.25 7.69
C LYS A 112 -15.02 -21.49 9.17
N THR A 113 -13.79 -21.90 9.49
CA THR A 113 -13.37 -22.29 10.84
C THR A 113 -12.69 -21.16 11.60
N ARG A 114 -12.32 -20.08 10.91
CA ARG A 114 -11.49 -18.96 11.39
C ARG A 114 -10.10 -19.38 11.88
N GLN A 115 -9.68 -20.62 11.60
CA GLN A 115 -8.37 -21.11 12.02
C GLN A 115 -7.25 -20.47 11.19
N VAL A 116 -6.20 -19.99 11.87
CA VAL A 116 -4.96 -19.56 11.24
C VAL A 116 -4.26 -20.78 10.63
N ARG A 117 -4.14 -20.79 9.30
CA ARG A 117 -3.51 -21.87 8.52
C ARG A 117 -2.03 -21.62 8.32
N GLN A 118 -1.67 -20.38 8.03
CA GLN A 118 -0.30 -19.92 7.90
C GLN A 118 -0.13 -18.56 8.54
N ARG A 119 1.11 -18.28 8.97
CA ARG A 119 1.53 -16.99 9.49
C ARG A 119 2.94 -16.67 9.03
N LEU A 120 3.22 -15.39 8.83
CA LEU A 120 4.55 -14.89 8.51
C LEU A 120 4.74 -13.49 9.11
N LEU A 121 5.66 -13.39 10.07
CA LEU A 121 6.08 -12.11 10.61
C LEU A 121 6.97 -11.38 9.61
N GLN A 122 6.77 -10.07 9.45
CA GLN A 122 7.61 -9.16 8.69
C GLN A 122 8.21 -8.13 9.67
N PRO A 123 9.42 -8.38 10.17
CA PRO A 123 10.04 -7.52 11.15
C PRO A 123 10.29 -6.11 10.60
N GLY A 124 10.01 -5.08 11.41
CA GLY A 124 10.27 -3.67 11.11
C GLY A 124 9.40 -3.05 10.02
N LEU A 125 8.44 -3.80 9.45
CA LEU A 125 7.68 -3.30 8.29
C LEU A 125 6.68 -2.19 8.63
N MET A 126 6.44 -1.96 9.93
CA MET A 126 5.57 -0.90 10.45
C MET A 126 6.38 0.19 11.17
N THR A 127 7.70 0.27 10.89
CA THR A 127 8.54 1.31 11.45
C THR A 127 8.61 2.52 10.51
N ASP A 128 8.38 3.73 11.03
CA ASP A 128 8.47 4.96 10.25
C ASP A 128 8.92 6.17 11.09
N ASP A 129 9.25 7.26 10.38
CA ASP A 129 9.67 8.56 10.94
C ASP A 129 9.21 9.65 9.95
N ALA A 130 10.12 10.48 9.44
CA ALA A 130 9.85 11.64 8.60
C ALA A 130 9.04 11.33 7.31
N VAL A 131 9.05 10.07 6.87
CA VAL A 131 8.17 9.52 5.84
C VAL A 131 7.27 8.47 6.50
N GLY A 132 6.12 8.91 6.99
CA GLY A 132 5.18 8.09 7.75
C GLY A 132 4.38 7.13 6.86
N ILE A 133 4.06 5.96 7.39
CA ILE A 133 3.10 5.03 6.80
C ILE A 133 1.69 5.62 7.00
N ARG A 134 0.93 5.67 5.92
CA ARG A 134 -0.45 6.17 5.88
C ARG A 134 -1.48 5.05 5.82
N GLU A 135 -1.14 3.96 5.14
CA GLU A 135 -2.06 2.85 4.91
C GLU A 135 -1.29 1.56 4.61
N ILE A 136 -1.87 0.43 5.02
CA ILE A 136 -1.51 -0.88 4.48
C ILE A 136 -2.75 -1.53 3.85
N ASP A 137 -2.61 -2.23 2.73
CA ASP A 137 -3.70 -2.99 2.09
C ASP A 137 -3.15 -4.26 1.41
N PHE A 138 -4.03 -5.22 1.15
CA PHE A 138 -3.71 -6.36 0.32
C PHE A 138 -3.94 -6.09 -1.16
N ASP A 139 -2.94 -6.42 -1.99
CA ASP A 139 -3.08 -6.48 -3.45
C ASP A 139 -3.41 -7.91 -3.88
N THR A 140 -4.67 -8.17 -4.24
CA THR A 140 -5.12 -9.49 -4.70
C THR A 140 -5.17 -9.59 -6.22
N GLY A 141 -4.23 -8.93 -6.92
CA GLY A 141 -4.02 -9.09 -8.35
C GLY A 141 -3.83 -10.55 -8.78
N ARG A 142 -3.89 -10.81 -10.10
CA ARG A 142 -3.76 -12.17 -10.66
C ARG A 142 -2.31 -12.65 -10.70
N TYR A 143 -1.69 -12.80 -9.53
CA TYR A 143 -0.29 -13.27 -9.38
C TYR A 143 -0.19 -14.80 -9.37
N ARG A 144 -0.59 -15.44 -10.47
CA ARG A 144 -0.42 -16.90 -10.64
C ARG A 144 1.03 -17.21 -10.99
N LEU A 145 1.82 -17.61 -9.99
CA LEU A 145 3.25 -17.89 -10.14
C LEU A 145 3.50 -19.26 -10.78
N ALA A 146 2.65 -20.24 -10.49
CA ALA A 146 2.63 -21.57 -11.11
C ALA A 146 1.18 -22.09 -11.16
N PRO A 147 0.89 -23.24 -11.81
CA PRO A 147 -0.47 -23.77 -11.89
C PRO A 147 -1.20 -23.84 -10.54
N ASP A 148 -0.49 -24.27 -9.49
CA ASP A 148 -1.03 -24.45 -8.13
C ASP A 148 -0.44 -23.48 -7.10
N VAL A 149 0.27 -22.44 -7.56
CA VAL A 149 0.90 -21.44 -6.69
C VAL A 149 0.42 -20.05 -7.08
N SER A 150 -0.38 -19.46 -6.21
CA SER A 150 -0.81 -18.06 -6.29
C SER A 150 -0.11 -17.22 -5.24
N ALA A 151 0.13 -15.96 -5.56
CA ALA A 151 0.58 -14.96 -4.61
C ALA A 151 -0.50 -13.90 -4.35
N PHE A 152 -0.33 -13.18 -3.25
CA PHE A 152 -0.99 -11.92 -2.94
C PHE A 152 0.09 -10.89 -2.61
N GLY A 153 -0.26 -9.62 -2.67
CA GLY A 153 0.62 -8.54 -2.30
C GLY A 153 0.23 -7.88 -0.98
N LEU A 154 1.23 -7.34 -0.28
CA LEU A 154 1.03 -6.31 0.74
C LEU A 154 1.46 -4.99 0.14
N ARG A 155 0.61 -3.98 0.24
CA ARG A 155 0.90 -2.59 -0.13
C ARG A 155 1.12 -1.80 1.14
N ILE A 156 2.17 -0.97 1.16
CA ILE A 156 2.41 0.00 2.23
C ILE A 156 2.53 1.35 1.57
N ASP A 157 1.61 2.23 1.92
CA ASP A 157 1.52 3.58 1.39
C ASP A 157 2.16 4.55 2.39
N MET A 158 3.12 5.34 1.94
CA MET A 158 3.95 6.20 2.78
C MET A 158 3.95 7.63 2.21
N ALA A 159 4.09 8.64 3.06
CA ALA A 159 4.34 10.01 2.64
C ALA A 159 4.97 10.87 3.73
N ASN A 160 5.57 11.98 3.33
CA ASN A 160 5.92 13.06 4.25
C ASN A 160 4.83 14.14 4.28
N HIS A 161 4.97 15.09 5.20
CA HIS A 161 4.08 16.25 5.33
C HIS A 161 4.65 17.54 4.73
N SER A 162 5.79 17.46 4.04
CA SER A 162 6.49 18.63 3.51
C SER A 162 5.76 19.21 2.30
N GLN A 163 5.26 20.44 2.44
CA GLN A 163 4.69 21.19 1.31
C GLN A 163 5.73 21.63 0.26
N PRO A 164 6.92 22.15 0.63
CA PRO A 164 7.92 22.52 -0.37
C PRO A 164 8.59 21.31 -1.02
N ASN A 165 8.71 20.19 -0.31
CA ASN A 165 9.38 18.97 -0.79
C ASN A 165 8.48 17.74 -0.61
N PRO A 166 7.32 17.66 -1.30
CA PRO A 166 6.39 16.57 -1.09
C PRO A 166 7.01 15.25 -1.53
N TYR A 167 6.69 14.20 -0.79
CA TYR A 167 7.08 12.83 -1.10
C TYR A 167 5.95 11.87 -0.74
N SER A 168 5.69 10.91 -1.62
CA SER A 168 4.88 9.74 -1.31
C SER A 168 5.31 8.56 -2.16
N GLU A 169 5.15 7.36 -1.62
CA GLU A 169 5.30 6.12 -2.36
C GLU A 169 4.34 5.06 -1.87
N THR A 170 4.03 4.11 -2.74
CA THR A 170 3.38 2.86 -2.37
C THR A 170 4.33 1.72 -2.72
N ASP A 171 4.80 1.03 -1.69
CA ASP A 171 5.53 -0.24 -1.78
C ASP A 171 4.58 -1.38 -2.15
N LEU A 172 5.07 -2.36 -2.92
CA LEU A 172 4.42 -3.65 -3.12
C LEU A 172 5.39 -4.80 -2.86
N ARG A 173 5.07 -5.62 -1.87
CA ARG A 173 5.69 -6.93 -1.61
C ARG A 173 4.76 -8.04 -2.04
N LEU A 174 5.28 -9.14 -2.60
CA LEU A 174 4.48 -10.32 -2.96
C LEU A 174 4.83 -11.52 -2.09
N TYR A 175 3.79 -12.23 -1.65
CA TYR A 175 3.87 -13.42 -0.81
C TYR A 175 3.19 -14.59 -1.50
N ALA A 176 3.90 -15.71 -1.64
CA ALA A 176 3.38 -16.93 -2.22
C ALA A 176 2.99 -17.93 -1.12
N LEU A 177 1.84 -18.59 -1.28
CA LEU A 177 1.53 -19.80 -0.54
C LEU A 177 2.04 -21.00 -1.34
N ASP A 178 3.18 -21.55 -0.95
CA ASP A 178 3.82 -22.67 -1.65
C ASP A 178 4.27 -23.74 -0.65
N GLY A 179 3.89 -24.99 -0.92
CA GLY A 179 4.19 -26.12 -0.04
C GLY A 179 3.61 -25.97 1.38
N GLY A 180 2.50 -25.24 1.53
CA GLY A 180 1.85 -25.01 2.81
C GLY A 180 2.49 -23.90 3.67
N ALA A 181 3.48 -23.17 3.16
CA ALA A 181 4.14 -22.07 3.84
C ALA A 181 3.98 -20.75 3.07
N LEU A 182 3.88 -19.64 3.81
CA LEU A 182 4.00 -18.29 3.24
C LEU A 182 5.47 -17.96 2.99
N ARG A 183 5.76 -17.41 1.82
CA ARG A 183 7.12 -16.98 1.44
C ARG A 183 7.08 -15.61 0.77
N LEU A 184 7.94 -14.71 1.23
CA LEU A 184 8.21 -13.45 0.52
C LEU A 184 8.97 -13.75 -0.77
N VAL A 185 8.35 -13.45 -1.91
CA VAL A 185 8.88 -13.73 -3.25
C VAL A 185 9.21 -12.47 -4.03
N LEU A 186 8.62 -11.31 -3.72
CA LEU A 186 9.03 -10.00 -4.23
C LEU A 186 9.19 -9.05 -3.05
N ASP A 187 10.40 -8.56 -2.85
CA ASP A 187 10.81 -7.85 -1.65
C ASP A 187 10.80 -6.32 -1.84
N GLY A 188 9.62 -5.79 -2.14
CA GLY A 188 9.35 -4.36 -2.12
C GLY A 188 9.80 -3.62 -3.38
N ILE A 189 8.82 -3.32 -4.24
CA ILE A 189 9.02 -2.39 -5.35
C ILE A 189 8.06 -1.21 -5.26
N ILE A 190 8.49 -0.04 -5.72
CA ILE A 190 7.64 1.15 -5.82
C ILE A 190 6.61 0.91 -6.93
N VAL A 191 5.33 0.87 -6.58
CA VAL A 191 4.24 0.73 -7.55
C VAL A 191 3.49 2.03 -7.86
N ALA A 192 3.57 2.99 -6.95
CA ALA A 192 3.17 4.35 -7.18
C ALA A 192 4.12 5.26 -6.41
N GLY A 193 4.37 6.45 -6.92
CA GLY A 193 5.13 7.44 -6.19
C GLY A 193 4.99 8.81 -6.80
N PHE A 194 5.27 9.80 -5.97
CA PHE A 194 5.21 11.21 -6.29
C PHE A 194 6.22 11.96 -5.45
N GLY A 195 6.92 12.91 -6.07
CA GLY A 195 7.71 13.86 -5.32
C GLY A 195 8.25 14.99 -6.16
N GLY A 196 8.84 15.97 -5.51
CA GLY A 196 9.37 17.14 -6.19
C GLY A 196 9.80 18.23 -5.21
N GLU A 197 10.05 19.40 -5.78
CA GLU A 197 10.34 20.63 -5.07
C GLU A 197 9.43 21.73 -5.62
N GLY A 198 8.87 22.55 -4.72
CA GLY A 198 8.01 23.67 -5.08
C GLY A 198 8.14 24.85 -4.14
N ASP A 199 7.70 26.01 -4.60
CA ASP A 199 7.68 27.28 -3.85
C ASP A 199 6.52 27.39 -2.85
N THR A 200 5.79 26.29 -2.61
CA THR A 200 4.55 26.20 -1.80
C THR A 200 3.35 26.98 -2.33
N ASN A 201 3.44 27.54 -3.54
CA ASN A 201 2.37 28.32 -4.17
C ASN A 201 1.97 27.75 -5.54
N CYS A 202 2.92 27.65 -6.46
CA CYS A 202 2.69 27.09 -7.79
C CYS A 202 3.97 26.60 -8.46
N ALA A 203 5.06 27.38 -8.44
CA ALA A 203 6.24 27.07 -9.23
C ALA A 203 6.97 25.87 -8.64
N GLY A 204 7.33 24.89 -9.48
CA GLY A 204 8.05 23.72 -9.01
C GLY A 204 8.49 22.76 -10.09
N SER A 205 9.00 21.62 -9.64
CA SER A 205 9.41 20.49 -10.46
C SER A 205 9.01 19.19 -9.77
N PHE A 206 8.09 18.47 -10.38
CA PHE A 206 7.49 17.26 -9.83
C PHE A 206 7.67 16.07 -10.77
N GLN A 207 7.72 14.89 -10.18
CA GLN A 207 7.71 13.62 -10.89
C GLN A 207 6.70 12.68 -10.24
N SER A 208 6.11 11.80 -11.05
CA SER A 208 5.29 10.70 -10.58
C SER A 208 5.62 9.42 -11.35
N ASN A 209 5.62 8.30 -10.65
CA ASN A 209 5.80 6.98 -11.24
C ASN A 209 4.59 6.09 -10.95
N ARG A 210 4.23 5.26 -11.93
CA ARG A 210 3.23 4.20 -11.78
C ARG A 210 3.75 2.92 -12.40
N VAL A 211 3.55 1.82 -11.69
CA VAL A 211 3.99 0.50 -12.11
C VAL A 211 2.82 -0.48 -12.11
N SER A 212 2.78 -1.33 -13.14
CA SER A 212 1.86 -2.47 -13.21
C SER A 212 2.61 -3.75 -13.50
N LEU A 213 2.12 -4.86 -12.94
CA LEU A 213 2.75 -6.17 -13.01
C LEU A 213 1.88 -7.11 -13.84
N ALA A 214 2.52 -7.95 -14.66
CA ALA A 214 1.86 -9.02 -15.39
C ALA A 214 2.70 -10.30 -15.33
N MET A 215 2.04 -11.45 -15.12
CA MET A 215 2.72 -12.74 -15.18
C MET A 215 3.11 -13.05 -16.63
N SER A 216 4.39 -13.33 -16.85
CA SER A 216 4.97 -13.71 -18.14
C SER A 216 4.75 -15.20 -18.42
N PRO A 217 4.59 -15.63 -19.68
CA PRO A 217 4.60 -17.05 -20.02
C PRO A 217 5.97 -17.71 -19.77
N ALA A 218 7.06 -16.94 -19.78
CA ALA A 218 8.39 -17.45 -19.45
C ALA A 218 8.47 -17.85 -17.98
N ARG A 219 9.23 -18.91 -17.67
CA ARG A 219 9.38 -19.43 -16.31
C ARG A 219 10.83 -19.68 -15.95
N HIS A 220 11.18 -19.42 -14.70
CA HIS A 220 12.48 -19.77 -14.10
C HIS A 220 12.24 -20.38 -12.73
N HIS A 221 12.99 -21.44 -12.40
CA HIS A 221 12.88 -22.14 -11.12
C HIS A 221 11.44 -22.50 -10.70
N GLY A 222 10.60 -22.85 -11.68
CA GLY A 222 9.21 -23.26 -11.47
C GLY A 222 8.18 -22.14 -11.49
N TYR A 223 8.58 -20.87 -11.37
CA TYR A 223 7.64 -19.74 -11.35
C TYR A 223 7.66 -18.94 -12.66
N HIS A 224 6.53 -18.33 -13.00
CA HIS A 224 6.39 -17.36 -14.07
C HIS A 224 7.22 -16.10 -13.78
N ASP A 225 7.97 -15.61 -14.77
CA ASP A 225 8.61 -14.30 -14.64
C ASP A 225 7.55 -13.20 -14.48
N ILE A 226 7.92 -12.08 -13.88
CA ILE A 226 7.04 -10.90 -13.79
C ILE A 226 7.48 -9.88 -14.83
N THR A 227 6.58 -9.47 -15.71
CA THR A 227 6.79 -8.29 -16.55
C THR A 227 6.28 -7.06 -15.82
N VAL A 228 7.15 -6.06 -15.68
CA VAL A 228 6.89 -4.82 -14.98
C VAL A 228 6.82 -3.69 -16.00
N PHE A 229 5.69 -2.97 -16.03
CA PHE A 229 5.51 -1.81 -16.88
C PHE A 229 5.51 -0.56 -16.03
N GLU A 230 6.54 0.26 -16.19
CA GLU A 230 6.72 1.52 -15.48
C GLU A 230 6.39 2.69 -16.42
N ARG A 231 5.65 3.66 -15.89
CA ARG A 231 5.41 4.96 -16.51
C ARG A 231 5.91 6.05 -15.56
N LEU A 232 6.77 6.92 -16.07
CA LEU A 232 7.26 8.10 -15.38
C LEU A 232 6.73 9.35 -16.07
N ASP A 233 6.14 10.24 -15.30
CA ASP A 233 5.62 11.53 -15.74
C ASP A 233 6.31 12.65 -14.95
N THR A 234 6.53 13.80 -15.58
CA THR A 234 7.08 15.00 -14.94
C THR A 234 6.16 16.18 -15.19
N ASP A 235 6.15 17.14 -14.27
CA ASP A 235 5.45 18.40 -14.42
C ASP A 235 6.24 19.56 -13.81
N ASN A 236 6.21 20.71 -14.46
CA ASN A 236 6.90 21.93 -14.04
C ASN A 236 5.90 23.09 -14.00
N PRO A 237 4.95 23.08 -13.07
CA PRO A 237 3.91 24.10 -13.00
C PRO A 237 4.50 25.49 -12.78
N SER A 238 3.84 26.51 -13.31
CA SER A 238 4.21 27.92 -13.10
C SER A 238 3.01 28.85 -13.26
N VAL A 239 3.10 30.05 -12.67
CA VAL A 239 2.05 31.06 -12.74
C VAL A 239 2.04 31.72 -14.11
N ASP A 240 0.88 31.77 -14.77
CA ASP A 240 0.71 32.45 -16.04
C ASP A 240 0.50 33.97 -15.91
N LYS A 241 0.26 34.64 -17.03
CA LYS A 241 0.04 36.10 -17.08
C LYS A 241 -1.22 36.57 -16.34
N ASN A 242 -2.18 35.68 -16.11
CA ASN A 242 -3.42 35.96 -15.41
C ASN A 242 -3.33 35.64 -13.90
N GLY A 243 -2.20 35.13 -13.43
CA GLY A 243 -2.04 34.69 -12.05
C GLY A 243 -2.53 33.26 -11.81
N GLU A 244 -2.88 32.50 -12.85
CA GLU A 244 -3.34 31.12 -12.71
C GLU A 244 -2.16 30.15 -12.75
N CYS A 245 -2.19 29.13 -11.89
CA CYS A 245 -1.17 28.09 -11.91
C CYS A 245 -1.42 27.12 -13.07
N GLN A 246 -0.50 27.06 -14.02
CA GLN A 246 -0.60 26.21 -15.21
C GLN A 246 0.39 25.06 -15.14
N SER A 247 -0.08 23.86 -15.46
CA SER A 247 0.75 22.66 -15.61
C SER A 247 1.53 22.71 -16.93
N HIS A 248 2.78 22.23 -16.89
CA HIS A 248 3.68 22.12 -18.03
C HIS A 248 4.27 20.70 -18.08
N PRO A 249 3.46 19.70 -18.47
CA PRO A 249 3.86 18.32 -18.39
C PRO A 249 4.98 18.02 -19.39
N GLY A 250 5.97 17.28 -18.91
CA GLY A 250 7.02 16.73 -19.76
C GLY A 250 6.53 15.56 -20.60
N ARG A 251 7.42 15.05 -21.47
CA ARG A 251 7.14 13.82 -22.21
C ARG A 251 7.20 12.62 -21.27
N SER A 252 6.11 11.89 -21.15
CA SER A 252 6.06 10.63 -20.42
C SER A 252 7.10 9.63 -20.91
N MET A 253 7.80 9.01 -19.96
CA MET A 253 8.72 7.90 -20.22
C MET A 253 8.06 6.58 -19.85
N LYS A 254 8.36 5.54 -20.61
CA LYS A 254 7.90 4.17 -20.34
C LYS A 254 9.08 3.24 -20.30
N ARG A 255 9.12 2.37 -19.30
CA ARG A 255 10.16 1.34 -19.14
C ARG A 255 9.49 -0.01 -18.93
N THR A 256 10.17 -1.06 -19.34
CA THR A 256 9.69 -2.43 -19.16
C THR A 256 10.82 -3.28 -18.63
N TYR A 257 10.55 -3.99 -17.53
CA TYR A 257 11.50 -4.89 -16.90
C TYR A 257 10.93 -6.30 -16.88
N ARG A 258 11.83 -7.29 -16.85
CA ARG A 258 11.46 -8.68 -16.61
C ARG A 258 12.16 -9.14 -15.35
N LEU A 259 11.38 -9.39 -14.30
CA LEU A 259 11.88 -9.93 -13.05
C LEU A 259 11.88 -11.45 -13.17
N ARG A 260 13.07 -12.03 -13.04
CA ARG A 260 13.23 -13.49 -13.06
C ARG A 260 13.23 -14.02 -11.65
N TYR A 261 12.54 -15.12 -11.43
CA TYR A 261 12.60 -15.85 -10.16
C TYR A 261 13.92 -16.62 -10.08
N ASP A 262 14.68 -16.44 -9.00
CA ASP A 262 15.99 -17.09 -8.81
C ASP A 262 15.92 -18.42 -8.02
N GLY A 263 14.70 -18.88 -7.69
CA GLY A 263 14.47 -20.02 -6.82
C GLY A 263 14.17 -19.64 -5.37
N ARG A 264 14.33 -18.36 -5.00
CA ARG A 264 13.94 -17.79 -3.70
C ARG A 264 13.07 -16.55 -3.86
N ARG A 265 13.49 -15.58 -4.66
CA ARG A 265 12.83 -14.27 -4.88
C ARG A 265 12.95 -13.81 -6.33
N TYR A 266 12.11 -12.85 -6.71
CA TYR A 266 12.23 -12.11 -7.96
C TYR A 266 13.32 -11.05 -7.83
N GLN A 267 14.24 -11.04 -8.79
CA GLN A 267 15.30 -10.05 -8.89
C GLN A 267 14.82 -8.82 -9.67
N PHE A 268 15.05 -7.62 -9.14
CA PHE A 268 14.66 -6.36 -9.75
C PHE A 268 15.78 -5.33 -9.68
N PRO A 269 15.85 -4.37 -10.64
CA PRO A 269 16.86 -3.32 -10.61
C PRO A 269 16.64 -2.36 -9.45
N ALA A 270 17.73 -1.77 -8.94
CA ALA A 270 17.70 -0.84 -7.80
C ALA A 270 16.73 0.34 -7.99
N GLY A 271 16.52 0.81 -9.21
CA GLY A 271 15.57 1.90 -9.50
C GLY A 271 14.09 1.56 -9.28
N LEU A 272 13.74 0.30 -9.03
CA LEU A 272 12.40 -0.10 -8.61
C LEU A 272 12.30 -0.34 -7.10
N LYS A 273 13.41 -0.36 -6.36
CA LYS A 273 13.41 -0.68 -4.93
C LYS A 273 12.60 0.39 -4.17
N ALA A 274 11.67 -0.06 -3.32
CA ALA A 274 10.96 0.81 -2.40
C ALA A 274 11.86 1.33 -1.28
N LEU A 275 11.42 2.41 -0.63
CA LEU A 275 12.00 2.84 0.63
C LEU A 275 11.80 1.71 1.64
N GLU A 276 12.89 1.30 2.28
CA GLU A 276 12.77 0.39 3.42
C GLU A 276 12.27 1.22 4.61
N PRO A 277 11.26 0.74 5.34
CA PRO A 277 10.91 1.27 6.65
C PRO A 277 12.20 1.31 7.51
N GLU A 278 12.48 2.44 8.17
CA GLU A 278 13.78 2.71 8.82
C GLU A 278 14.03 1.88 10.09
#